data_AF-A0A945Z0F3-F1
#
_entry.id   AF-A0A945Z0F3-F1
#
_cell.length_a   1.000
_cell.length_b   1.000
_cell.length_c   1.000
_cell.angle_alpha   90.00
_cell.angle_beta   90.00
_cell.angle_gamma   90.00
#
_symmetry.space_group_name_H-M   'P 1'
#
loop_
_entity.id
_entity.type
_entity.pdbx_description
1 polymer ?
#
loop_
_entity_poly.entity_id
_entity_poly.type
_entity_poly.pdbx_seq_one_letter_code
_entity_poly.pdbx_strand_id
1 'polypeptide(L)' 'MSKISFEVFAERFANDLGIKDDLRPDISFANIPQYDSMGKINVSLIIEELFEFQIEFEELDAAKTLNELYQYCISKE' A
#
# COMPACT_ATOMS: atom_id res chain seq x y z
N MET A 1 8.51 -8.25 15.90
CA MET A 1 9.22 -7.89 14.65
C MET A 1 8.68 -8.77 13.55
N SER A 2 7.52 -8.41 13.05
CA SER A 2 7.05 -8.98 11.79
C SER A 2 7.70 -8.13 10.70
N LYS A 3 8.86 -8.58 10.18
CA LYS A 3 9.49 -7.91 9.03
C LYS A 3 8.62 -8.15 7.80
N ILE A 4 7.52 -7.42 7.64
CA ILE A 4 6.69 -7.47 6.44
C ILE A 4 7.60 -7.10 5.27
N SER A 5 7.86 -8.04 4.37
CA SER A 5 8.67 -7.77 3.18
C SER A 5 7.84 -6.96 2.18
N PHE A 6 8.52 -6.21 1.31
CA PHE A 6 7.87 -5.51 0.21
C PHE A 6 6.99 -6.45 -0.62
N GLU A 7 7.45 -7.68 -0.86
CA GLU A 7 6.73 -8.70 -1.61
C GLU A 7 5.38 -9.06 -0.96
N VAL A 8 5.36 -9.26 0.37
CA VAL A 8 4.11 -9.55 1.11
C VAL A 8 3.14 -8.37 1.06
N PHE A 9 3.67 -7.15 1.25
CA PHE A 9 2.86 -5.94 1.17
C PHE A 9 2.29 -5.73 -0.24
N ALA A 10 3.11 -5.86 -1.28
CA ALA A 10 2.70 -5.70 -2.67
C ALA A 10 1.68 -6.78 -3.09
N GLU A 11 1.89 -8.03 -2.66
CA GLU A 11 0.94 -9.13 -2.91
C GLU A 11 -0.41 -8.84 -2.26
N ARG A 12 -0.43 -8.40 -1.00
CA ARG A 12 -1.70 -8.11 -0.31
C ARG A 12 -2.41 -6.91 -0.93
N PHE A 13 -1.66 -5.85 -1.23
CA PHE A 13 -2.17 -4.66 -1.93
C PHE A 13 -2.79 -5.02 -3.28
N ALA A 14 -2.12 -5.84 -4.09
CA ALA A 14 -2.62 -6.27 -5.39
C ALA A 14 -3.91 -7.09 -5.26
N ASN A 15 -3.93 -8.06 -4.33
CA ASN A 15 -5.08 -8.94 -4.14
C ASN A 15 -6.33 -8.18 -3.69
N ASP A 16 -6.21 -7.29 -2.71
CA ASP A 16 -7.34 -6.52 -2.18
C ASP A 16 -7.89 -5.49 -3.20
N LEU A 17 -7.01 -4.91 -4.02
CA LEU A 17 -7.42 -4.01 -5.10
C LEU A 17 -7.84 -4.75 -6.38
N GLY A 18 -7.72 -6.08 -6.43
CA GLY A 18 -8.05 -6.89 -7.61
C GLY A 18 -7.12 -6.62 -8.81
N ILE A 19 -5.86 -6.24 -8.54
CA ILE A 19 -4.83 -6.02 -9.55
C ILE A 19 -4.24 -7.39 -9.93
N LYS A 20 -4.29 -7.72 -11.22
CA LYS A 20 -3.85 -9.03 -11.74
C LYS A 20 -2.38 -9.06 -12.18
N ASP A 21 -1.77 -7.89 -12.30
CA ASP A 21 -0.39 -7.71 -12.74
C ASP A 21 0.57 -7.68 -11.56
N ASP A 22 1.81 -8.11 -11.82
CA ASP A 22 2.92 -8.01 -10.86
C ASP A 22 3.26 -6.53 -10.63
N LEU A 23 3.07 -6.07 -9.40
CA LEU A 23 3.28 -4.67 -9.03
C LEU A 23 4.78 -4.38 -8.87
N ARG A 24 5.29 -3.55 -9.78
CA ARG A 24 6.66 -3.03 -9.65
C ARG A 24 6.76 -2.06 -8.46
N PRO A 25 7.89 -2.02 -7.73
CA PRO A 25 8.08 -1.08 -6.63
C PRO A 25 7.90 0.39 -7.02
N ASP A 26 8.37 0.75 -8.21
CA ASP A 26 8.32 2.10 -8.78
C ASP A 26 7.01 2.42 -9.50
N ILE A 27 6.01 1.53 -9.46
CA ILE A 27 4.71 1.81 -10.08
C ILE A 27 4.09 3.06 -9.47
N SER A 28 3.72 4.00 -10.33
CA SER A 28 2.98 5.17 -9.89
C SER A 28 1.52 4.81 -9.64
N PHE A 29 0.98 5.25 -8.51
CA PHE A 29 -0.44 5.10 -8.19
C PHE A 29 -1.35 5.79 -9.20
N ALA A 30 -0.87 6.82 -9.91
CA ALA A 30 -1.61 7.44 -11.01
C ALA A 30 -1.89 6.45 -12.16
N ASN A 31 -1.11 5.37 -12.27
CA ASN A 31 -1.28 4.32 -13.27
C ASN A 31 -2.08 3.11 -12.74
N ILE A 32 -2.59 3.18 -11.50
CA ILE A 32 -3.39 2.12 -10.87
C ILE A 32 -4.82 2.65 -10.71
N PRO A 33 -5.74 2.37 -11.65
CA PRO A 33 -7.12 2.84 -11.58
C PRO A 33 -7.86 2.40 -10.32
N GLN A 34 -7.46 1.26 -9.74
CA GLN A 34 -8.03 0.69 -8.53
C GLN A 34 -7.57 1.42 -7.26
N TYR A 35 -6.54 2.28 -7.34
CA TYR A 35 -6.08 3.10 -6.22
C TYR A 35 -6.80 4.45 -6.19
N ASP A 36 -8.13 4.39 -6.27
CA ASP A 36 -9.03 5.54 -6.11
C ASP A 36 -9.36 5.75 -4.63
N SER A 37 -10.33 6.63 -4.31
CA SER A 37 -10.71 6.89 -2.92
C SER A 37 -11.18 5.64 -2.17
N MET A 38 -11.88 4.72 -2.85
CA MET A 38 -12.29 3.44 -2.25
C MET A 38 -11.10 2.49 -2.09
N GLY A 39 -10.24 2.41 -3.11
CA GLY A 39 -9.00 1.65 -3.03
C GLY A 39 -8.11 2.10 -1.87
N LYS A 40 -7.99 3.42 -1.64
CA LYS A 40 -7.23 3.98 -0.51
C LYS A 40 -7.80 3.57 0.85
N ILE A 41 -9.12 3.50 0.99
CA ILE A 41 -9.77 2.99 2.22
C ILE A 41 -9.44 1.51 2.43
N ASN A 42 -9.47 0.70 1.36
CA ASN A 42 -9.09 -0.70 1.49
C ASN A 42 -7.61 -0.83 1.88
N VAL A 43 -6.73 -0.02 1.28
CA VAL A 43 -5.30 -0.01 1.58
C VAL A 43 -5.02 0.46 3.01
N SER A 44 -5.80 1.41 3.57
CA SER A 44 -5.63 1.79 4.97
C SER A 44 -5.91 0.63 5.92
N LEU A 45 -6.92 -0.21 5.61
CA LEU A 45 -7.23 -1.40 6.40
C LEU A 45 -6.11 -2.45 6.30
N ILE A 46 -5.58 -2.68 5.09
CA ILE A 46 -4.43 -3.59 4.88
C ILE A 46 -3.21 -3.13 5.69
N ILE A 47 -2.92 -1.84 5.71
CA ILE A 47 -1.78 -1.29 6.45
C ILE A 47 -1.98 -1.47 7.95
N GLU A 48 -3.19 -1.24 8.45
CA GLU A 48 -3.55 -1.51 9.85
C GLU A 48 -3.39 -3.00 10.21
N GLU A 49 -3.82 -3.91 9.33
CA GLU A 49 -3.66 -5.35 9.54
C GLU A 49 -2.19 -5.81 9.52
N LEU A 50 -1.37 -5.26 8.62
CA LEU A 50 0.01 -5.72 8.41
C LEU A 50 1.02 -5.07 9.37
N PHE A 51 0.85 -3.79 9.66
CA PHE A 51 1.81 -2.98 10.41
C PHE A 51 1.28 -2.53 11.78
N GLU A 52 0.07 -2.97 12.17
CA GLU A 52 -0.55 -2.69 13.47
C GLU A 52 -0.72 -1.19 13.78
N PHE A 53 -0.81 -0.33 12.75
CA PHE A 53 -1.07 1.10 12.90
C PHE A 53 -2.04 1.64 11.84
N GLN A 54 -2.80 2.67 12.21
CA GLN A 54 -3.69 3.37 11.28
C GLN A 54 -2.93 4.46 10.52
N ILE A 55 -2.92 4.35 9.20
CA ILE A 55 -2.38 5.39 8.31
C ILE A 55 -3.44 6.46 8.04
N GLU A 56 -3.02 7.72 8.07
CA GLU A 56 -3.88 8.84 7.72
C GLU A 56 -4.12 8.89 6.20
N PHE A 57 -5.32 9.29 5.80
CA PHE A 57 -5.68 9.38 4.38
C PHE A 57 -4.77 10.35 3.62
N GLU A 58 -4.33 11.43 4.26
CA GLU A 58 -3.40 12.41 3.68
C GLU A 58 -2.05 11.77 3.31
N GLU A 59 -1.56 10.84 4.12
CA GLU A 59 -0.30 10.13 3.86
C GLU A 59 -0.45 9.11 2.72
N LEU A 60 -1.62 8.46 2.62
CA LEU A 60 -1.98 7.62 1.47
C LEU A 60 -2.10 8.43 0.17
N ASP A 61 -2.67 9.63 0.25
CA ASP A 61 -2.82 10.52 -0.91
C ASP A 61 -1.49 11.14 -1.34
N ALA A 62 -0.58 11.40 -0.39
CA ALA A 62 0.73 11.97 -0.63
C ALA A 62 1.72 10.99 -1.28
N ALA A 63 1.60 9.70 -0.99
CA ALA A 63 2.45 8.67 -1.59
C ALA A 63 2.22 8.61 -3.11
N LYS A 64 3.30 8.55 -3.92
CA LYS A 64 3.19 8.51 -5.38
C LYS A 64 3.41 7.12 -5.96
N THR A 65 4.15 6.30 -5.24
CA THR A 65 4.54 4.95 -5.65
C THR A 65 4.32 3.95 -4.54
N LEU A 66 4.21 2.67 -4.93
CA LEU A 66 4.04 1.57 -3.99
C LEU A 66 5.24 1.44 -3.03
N ASN A 67 6.45 1.64 -3.53
CA ASN A 67 7.65 1.63 -2.68
C ASN A 67 7.67 2.77 -1.68
N GLU A 68 7.28 4.00 -2.06
CA GLU A 68 7.20 5.12 -1.10
C GLU A 68 6.23 4.82 0.03
N LEU A 69 5.06 4.27 -0.29
CA LEU A 69 4.06 3.88 0.71
C LEU A 69 4.60 2.78 1.65
N TYR A 70 5.28 1.76 1.09
CA TYR A 70 5.91 0.71 1.89
C TYR A 70 7.00 1.25 2.82
N GLN A 71 7.89 2.12 2.31
CA GLN A 71 8.94 2.75 3.12
C GLN A 71 8.35 3.61 4.24
N TYR A 72 7.23 4.30 3.97
CA TYR A 72 6.50 5.01 5.01
C TYR A 72 6.00 4.07 6.12
N CYS A 73 5.37 2.95 5.75
CA CYS A 73 4.86 1.97 6.72
C CYS A 73 5.98 1.38 7.57
N ILE A 74 7.10 0.98 6.95
CA ILE A 74 8.29 0.45 7.63
C ILE A 74 8.92 1.48 8.58
N SER A 75 8.83 2.78 8.25
CA SER A 75 9.35 3.85 9.10
C SER A 75 8.48 4.12 10.34
N LYS A 76 7.25 3.59 10.39
CA LYS A 76 6.29 3.81 11.47
C LYS A 76 6.12 2.59 12.39
N GLU A 77 6.54 1.40 11.95
CA GLU A 77 6.71 0.17 12.75
C GLU A 77 7.84 0.31 13.78
#